data_AF-A0A154M5B7-F1
#
_entry.id   AF-A0A154M5B7-F1
#
_cell.length_a   1.000
_cell.length_b   1.000
_cell.length_c   1.000
_cell.angle_alpha   90.00
_cell.angle_beta   90.00
_cell.angle_gamma   90.00
#
_symmetry.space_group_name_H-M   'P 1'
#
loop_
_entity.id
_entity.type
_entity.pdbx_description
1 polymer ?
#
loop_
_entity_poly.entity_id
_entity_poly.type
_entity_poly.pdbx_seq_one_letter_code
_entity_poly.pdbx_strand_id
1 'polypeptide(L)'
;MSVLTGRVPRAFLLPAVLGLGALSLASASADPARTQQQAEQAPSVAQAGLKFGFYVGDEQQPTTSHVAKLDSDITFPQGRFDGMILGFSGKVPITGKLAIPPTSSYFVSFRFMPATGDVELIPDGDATGTVHVKTGNTGDCKAVGTRICADSDVTNKVFIKLSNVKVDGKVLDVGPNCRTAQSATVNIKALMPLEFPAPSVKVTSTFATPAFTGCGVREDLSPLLTGLVSGPGNTLVTNLKLRCVGSGGPPNGCGA
;
A
#
# COMPACT_ATOMS: atom_id res chain seq x y z
N MET A 1 30.25 -56.04 -20.02
CA MET A 1 30.41 -56.50 -21.42
C MET A 1 30.25 -55.28 -22.31
N SER A 2 31.38 -54.67 -22.70
CA SER A 2 31.96 -54.70 -24.06
C SER A 2 31.17 -53.84 -25.06
N VAL A 3 31.57 -52.58 -25.32
CA VAL A 3 32.62 -52.06 -26.24
C VAL A 3 32.16 -52.02 -27.71
N LEU A 4 32.62 -50.95 -28.41
CA LEU A 4 32.75 -50.68 -29.86
C LEU A 4 31.67 -49.78 -30.48
N THR A 5 31.91 -48.54 -30.97
CA THR A 5 32.92 -47.89 -31.86
C THR A 5 32.78 -48.13 -33.37
N GLY A 6 32.76 -47.03 -34.15
CA GLY A 6 33.02 -46.91 -35.61
C GLY A 6 31.97 -46.01 -36.29
N ARG A 7 32.19 -44.81 -36.89
CA ARG A 7 33.22 -44.27 -37.84
C ARG A 7 33.36 -45.20 -39.06
N VAL A 8 33.17 -44.84 -40.35
CA VAL A 8 33.55 -43.69 -41.25
C VAL A 8 32.68 -43.87 -42.57
N PRO A 9 32.98 -43.40 -43.82
CA PRO A 9 33.32 -42.11 -44.47
C PRO A 9 32.22 -41.61 -45.46
N ARG A 10 32.11 -40.33 -45.83
CA ARG A 10 32.87 -39.50 -46.81
C ARG A 10 32.80 -40.00 -48.27
N ALA A 11 32.04 -39.28 -49.11
CA ALA A 11 32.23 -39.26 -50.56
C ALA A 11 32.04 -37.82 -51.08
N PHE A 12 33.15 -37.26 -51.56
CA PHE A 12 33.26 -36.07 -52.40
C PHE A 12 32.76 -36.41 -53.80
N LEU A 13 32.12 -35.47 -54.50
CA LEU A 13 32.23 -35.28 -55.97
C LEU A 13 31.59 -33.93 -56.37
N LEU A 14 32.46 -32.99 -56.77
CA LEU A 14 32.24 -31.82 -57.64
C LEU A 14 32.56 -32.26 -59.10
N PRO A 15 32.49 -31.42 -60.16
CA PRO A 15 31.65 -30.26 -60.52
C PRO A 15 31.18 -30.31 -62.02
N ALA A 16 30.35 -29.35 -62.47
CA ALA A 16 30.29 -28.77 -63.86
C ALA A 16 28.95 -27.99 -64.00
N VAL A 17 28.89 -26.65 -64.06
CA VAL A 17 29.29 -25.67 -65.10
C VAL A 17 28.30 -25.58 -66.29
N LEU A 18 27.92 -24.32 -66.61
CA LEU A 18 27.05 -23.78 -67.68
C LEU A 18 25.57 -23.66 -67.28
N GLY A 19 24.86 -22.55 -67.49
CA GLY A 19 25.09 -21.33 -68.25
C GLY A 19 23.86 -20.41 -68.12
N LEU A 20 23.99 -19.19 -68.63
CA LEU A 20 23.12 -18.02 -68.48
C LEU A 20 21.61 -18.25 -68.73
N GLY A 21 20.79 -17.47 -68.01
CA GLY A 21 19.41 -17.18 -68.40
C GLY A 21 18.63 -16.42 -67.33
N ALA A 22 18.72 -15.09 -67.35
CA ALA A 22 17.89 -14.21 -66.52
C ALA A 22 16.43 -14.25 -66.98
N LEU A 23 15.49 -14.34 -66.03
CA LEU A 23 14.14 -13.73 -66.03
C LEU A 23 13.41 -14.19 -64.76
N SER A 24 13.52 -13.39 -63.69
CA SER A 24 12.79 -13.58 -62.45
C SER A 24 11.32 -13.20 -62.66
N LEU A 25 10.47 -14.20 -62.88
CA LEU A 25 9.02 -14.10 -62.66
C LEU A 25 8.73 -14.59 -61.24
N ALA A 26 8.45 -13.64 -60.35
CA ALA A 26 8.08 -13.87 -58.97
C ALA A 26 6.87 -14.82 -58.91
N SER A 27 7.10 -16.03 -58.39
CA SER A 27 6.06 -16.94 -57.94
C SER A 27 6.26 -17.17 -56.45
N ALA A 28 5.16 -16.99 -55.72
CA ALA A 28 5.06 -17.02 -54.29
C ALA A 28 5.76 -18.23 -53.65
N SER A 29 6.64 -17.95 -52.70
CA SER A 29 7.06 -18.89 -51.67
C SER A 29 6.72 -18.28 -50.32
N ALA A 30 5.80 -18.94 -49.62
CA ALA A 30 5.42 -18.61 -48.26
C ALA A 30 6.63 -18.75 -47.32
N ASP A 31 7.14 -17.63 -46.82
CA ASP A 31 8.00 -17.60 -45.65
C ASP A 31 7.13 -17.73 -44.39
N PRO A 32 7.50 -18.57 -43.41
CA PRO A 32 6.82 -18.59 -42.13
C PRO A 32 7.07 -17.23 -41.47
N ALA A 33 5.99 -16.48 -41.28
CA ALA A 33 5.98 -15.22 -40.57
C ALA A 33 6.74 -15.40 -39.25
N ARG A 34 7.87 -14.71 -39.16
CA ARG A 34 8.55 -14.39 -37.91
C ARG A 34 7.49 -13.70 -37.05
N THR A 35 6.89 -14.44 -36.13
CA THR A 35 6.02 -13.89 -35.09
C THR A 35 6.85 -12.87 -34.35
N GLN A 36 6.72 -11.60 -34.74
CA GLN A 36 7.08 -10.50 -33.87
C GLN A 36 6.19 -10.72 -32.66
N GLN A 37 6.83 -11.23 -31.62
CA GLN A 37 6.32 -11.27 -30.27
C GLN A 37 6.07 -9.81 -29.91
N GLN A 38 4.86 -9.37 -30.26
CA GLN A 38 4.28 -8.11 -29.88
C GLN A 38 4.28 -8.18 -28.37
N ALA A 39 5.32 -7.57 -27.77
CA ALA A 39 5.34 -7.31 -26.35
C ALA A 39 3.98 -6.70 -26.06
N GLU A 40 3.21 -7.43 -25.28
CA GLU A 40 1.91 -7.01 -24.80
C GLU A 40 2.18 -5.73 -24.02
N GLN A 41 2.09 -4.60 -24.72
CA GLN A 41 2.05 -3.29 -24.15
C GLN A 41 0.80 -3.34 -23.29
N ALA A 42 1.01 -3.61 -21.99
CA ALA A 42 0.05 -3.28 -20.97
C ALA A 42 -0.50 -1.89 -21.34
N PRO A 43 -1.82 -1.71 -21.45
CA PRO A 43 -2.34 -0.42 -21.87
C PRO A 43 -1.97 0.60 -20.79
N SER A 44 -0.87 1.32 -21.01
CA SER A 44 -0.55 2.53 -20.26
C SER A 44 -1.41 3.66 -20.83
N VAL A 45 -2.72 3.50 -20.74
CA VAL A 45 -3.54 4.67 -20.51
C VAL A 45 -3.17 5.05 -19.09
N ALA A 46 -2.32 6.06 -18.92
CA ALA A 46 -2.34 6.79 -17.68
C ALA A 46 -3.80 7.26 -17.52
N GLN A 47 -4.64 6.51 -16.80
CA GLN A 47 -5.97 6.98 -16.47
C GLN A 47 -5.73 8.33 -15.78
N ALA A 48 -6.22 9.40 -16.41
CA ALA A 48 -6.16 10.74 -15.85
C ALA A 48 -6.95 10.72 -14.54
N GLY A 49 -6.24 10.49 -13.43
CA GLY A 49 -6.83 10.36 -12.12
C GLY A 49 -6.83 11.70 -11.38
N LEU A 50 -7.83 11.91 -10.52
CA LEU A 50 -7.80 13.05 -9.61
C LEU A 50 -6.80 12.78 -8.49
N LYS A 51 -5.68 13.50 -8.49
CA LYS A 51 -4.78 13.52 -7.33
C LYS A 51 -5.43 14.25 -6.18
N PHE A 52 -5.22 13.77 -4.96
CA PHE A 52 -5.62 14.45 -3.74
C PHE A 52 -4.67 14.09 -2.61
N GLY A 53 -4.67 14.89 -1.55
CA GLY A 53 -3.90 14.64 -0.35
C GLY A 53 -4.67 15.04 0.89
N PHE A 54 -4.53 14.26 1.95
CA PHE A 54 -5.05 14.56 3.28
C PHE A 54 -3.90 14.59 4.29
N TYR A 55 -3.99 15.50 5.26
CA TYR A 55 -3.34 15.29 6.54
C TYR A 55 -4.13 14.27 7.35
N VAL A 56 -3.42 13.39 8.07
CA VAL A 56 -3.98 12.32 8.89
C VAL A 56 -3.69 12.64 10.35
N GLY A 57 -4.70 13.16 11.05
CA GLY A 57 -4.55 13.83 12.34
C GLY A 57 -3.95 15.23 12.19
N ASP A 58 -4.07 16.03 13.25
CA ASP A 58 -3.36 17.30 13.44
C ASP A 58 -2.96 17.49 14.91
N GLU A 59 -2.27 18.59 15.25
CA GLU A 59 -1.81 18.86 16.62
C GLU A 59 -2.95 18.94 17.65
N GLN A 60 -4.16 19.35 17.24
CA GLN A 60 -5.31 19.50 18.13
C GLN A 60 -6.11 18.21 18.23
N GLN A 61 -6.18 17.46 17.13
CA GLN A 61 -6.90 16.19 17.05
C GLN A 61 -6.01 15.14 16.37
N PRO A 62 -5.04 14.58 17.12
CA PRO A 62 -4.08 13.64 16.57
C PRO A 62 -4.76 12.33 16.19
N THR A 63 -4.02 11.50 15.46
CA THR A 63 -4.45 10.12 15.21
C THR A 63 -4.21 9.30 16.46
N THR A 64 -5.25 8.67 17.01
CA THR A 64 -5.17 7.84 18.20
C THR A 64 -5.55 6.40 17.86
N SER A 65 -4.75 5.43 18.31
CA SER A 65 -5.07 4.01 18.24
C SER A 65 -5.27 3.44 19.64
N HIS A 66 -6.42 2.85 19.92
CA HIS A 66 -6.67 2.12 21.16
C HIS A 66 -6.26 0.65 21.01
N VAL A 67 -5.42 0.16 21.93
CA VAL A 67 -5.01 -1.24 22.01
C VAL A 67 -5.86 -1.95 23.06
N ALA A 68 -6.86 -2.72 22.59
CA ALA A 68 -7.95 -3.22 23.43
C ALA A 68 -7.47 -4.10 24.61
N LYS A 69 -6.47 -4.96 24.39
CA LYS A 69 -5.96 -5.85 25.44
C LYS A 69 -5.19 -5.13 26.54
N LEU A 70 -4.53 -4.03 26.19
CA LEU A 70 -3.74 -3.22 27.12
C LEU A 70 -4.55 -2.08 27.71
N ASP A 71 -5.75 -1.82 27.18
CA ASP A 71 -6.59 -0.69 27.55
C ASP A 71 -5.78 0.62 27.55
N SER A 72 -5.03 0.82 26.47
CA SER A 72 -4.04 1.88 26.34
C SER A 72 -4.10 2.50 24.95
N ASP A 73 -3.90 3.81 24.89
CA ASP A 73 -3.95 4.58 23.66
C ASP A 73 -2.54 4.91 23.15
N ILE A 74 -2.39 4.91 21.83
CA ILE A 74 -1.20 5.34 21.12
C ILE A 74 -1.56 6.60 20.35
N THR A 75 -0.85 7.69 20.58
CA THR A 75 -1.04 8.94 19.83
C THR A 75 0.06 9.11 18.80
N PHE A 76 -0.31 9.15 17.53
CA PHE A 76 0.60 9.35 16.41
C PHE A 76 0.69 10.84 16.03
N PRO A 77 1.89 11.33 15.68
CA PRO A 77 2.05 12.62 15.03
C PRO A 77 1.26 12.72 13.73
N GLN A 78 1.07 13.94 13.25
CA GLN A 78 0.39 14.20 11.99
C GLN A 78 1.05 13.43 10.83
N GLY A 79 0.25 12.59 10.18
CA GLY A 79 0.61 11.85 8.98
C GLY A 79 0.10 12.50 7.71
N ARG A 80 0.31 11.80 6.59
CA ARG A 80 -0.18 12.16 5.27
C ARG A 80 -0.75 10.95 4.56
N PHE A 81 -1.79 11.21 3.77
CA PHE A 81 -2.33 10.27 2.80
C PHE A 81 -2.37 10.96 1.44
N ASP A 82 -1.64 10.43 0.46
CA ASP A 82 -1.55 10.97 -0.88
C ASP A 82 -2.14 9.98 -1.87
N GLY A 83 -3.28 10.34 -2.46
CA GLY A 83 -4.09 9.41 -3.23
C GLY A 83 -4.43 9.88 -4.64
N MET A 84 -5.03 8.96 -5.38
CA MET A 84 -5.50 9.15 -6.74
C MET A 84 -6.82 8.40 -6.96
N ILE A 85 -7.81 9.11 -7.51
CA ILE A 85 -9.09 8.52 -7.94
C ILE A 85 -9.02 8.22 -9.44
N LEU A 86 -9.29 6.98 -9.84
CA LEU A 86 -9.17 6.51 -11.22
C LEU A 86 -10.50 6.57 -11.99
N GLY A 87 -11.06 7.77 -12.11
CA GLY A 87 -12.32 8.04 -12.81
C GLY A 87 -13.28 8.91 -12.01
N PHE A 88 -14.46 9.19 -12.56
CA PHE A 88 -15.46 10.06 -11.91
C PHE A 88 -16.91 9.59 -12.05
N SER A 89 -17.13 8.46 -12.73
CA SER A 89 -18.48 7.94 -13.00
C SER A 89 -18.70 6.65 -12.22
N GLY A 90 -19.75 6.64 -11.40
CA GLY A 90 -20.08 5.50 -10.54
C GLY A 90 -19.04 5.25 -9.44
N LYS A 91 -18.96 4.00 -8.98
CA LYS A 91 -17.91 3.56 -8.05
C LYS A 91 -16.63 3.27 -8.82
N VAL A 92 -15.60 4.04 -8.53
CA VAL A 92 -14.31 3.97 -9.22
C VAL A 92 -13.19 3.57 -8.26
N PRO A 93 -12.07 3.02 -8.76
CA PRO A 93 -10.94 2.70 -7.90
C PRO A 93 -10.28 3.94 -7.30
N ILE A 94 -9.80 3.79 -6.06
CA ILE A 94 -8.97 4.75 -5.35
C ILE A 94 -7.71 4.02 -4.88
N THR A 95 -6.56 4.68 -5.03
CA THR A 95 -5.27 4.22 -4.52
C THR A 95 -4.58 5.34 -3.76
N GLY A 96 -3.68 5.04 -2.83
CA GLY A 96 -2.87 6.08 -2.20
C GLY A 96 -1.79 5.57 -1.26
N LYS A 97 -0.87 6.46 -0.92
CA LYS A 97 0.25 6.21 -0.01
C LYS A 97 -0.05 6.80 1.35
N LEU A 98 0.01 5.95 2.37
CA LEU A 98 -0.08 6.35 3.76
C LEU A 98 1.33 6.54 4.34
N ALA A 99 1.57 7.67 4.99
CA ALA A 99 2.79 7.95 5.72
C ALA A 99 2.43 8.51 7.11
N ILE A 100 2.60 7.71 8.15
CA ILE A 100 2.40 8.12 9.54
C ILE A 100 3.76 8.02 10.25
N PRO A 101 4.25 9.10 10.88
CA PRO A 101 5.50 9.05 11.63
C PRO A 101 5.44 8.05 12.80
N PRO A 102 6.56 7.40 13.16
CA PRO A 102 6.61 6.59 14.37
C PRO A 102 6.40 7.46 15.62
N THR A 103 5.95 6.82 16.70
CA THR A 103 5.67 7.51 17.97
C THR A 103 6.11 6.64 19.15
N SER A 104 6.41 7.28 20.28
CA SER A 104 6.66 6.59 21.54
C SER A 104 5.39 6.57 22.37
N SER A 105 5.02 5.43 22.94
CA SER A 105 3.82 5.30 23.76
C SER A 105 4.08 4.58 25.08
N TYR A 106 3.20 4.83 26.03
CA TYR A 106 3.17 4.23 27.36
C TYR A 106 2.00 3.25 27.44
N PHE A 107 2.25 2.09 28.02
CA PHE A 107 1.30 0.99 28.16
C PHE A 107 1.35 0.42 29.57
N VAL A 108 0.23 -0.14 30.04
CA VAL A 108 0.19 -0.86 31.31
C VAL A 108 -0.06 -2.33 31.06
N SER A 109 1.02 -3.12 31.06
CA SER A 109 0.95 -4.58 30.94
C SER A 109 0.42 -5.19 32.23
N PHE A 110 -0.42 -6.22 32.12
CA PHE A 110 -1.05 -6.92 33.25
C PHE A 110 -1.76 -6.00 34.27
N ARG A 111 -2.11 -4.77 33.88
CA ARG A 111 -2.74 -3.72 34.72
C ARG A 111 -1.91 -3.16 35.87
N PHE A 112 -0.64 -3.53 36.01
CA PHE A 112 0.23 -2.98 37.06
C PHE A 112 1.66 -2.70 36.59
N MET A 113 2.06 -3.22 35.42
CA MET A 113 3.44 -3.17 34.97
C MET A 113 3.60 -2.09 33.89
N PRO A 114 4.26 -0.95 34.19
CA PRO A 114 4.47 0.10 33.21
C PRO A 114 5.43 -0.36 32.11
N ALA A 115 5.09 -0.07 30.87
CA ALA A 115 5.94 -0.31 29.72
C ALA A 115 5.93 0.90 28.78
N THR A 116 7.06 1.15 28.13
CA THR A 116 7.15 2.14 27.05
C THR A 116 7.72 1.47 25.80
N GLY A 117 7.38 1.95 24.62
CA GLY A 117 7.99 1.48 23.39
C GLY A 117 7.67 2.39 22.22
N ASP A 118 8.55 2.35 21.22
CA ASP A 118 8.33 3.03 19.96
C ASP A 118 7.50 2.12 19.05
N VAL A 119 6.47 2.72 18.44
CA VAL A 119 5.53 2.06 17.54
C VAL A 119 5.66 2.67 16.17
N GLU A 120 5.90 1.82 15.17
CA GLU A 120 5.99 2.18 13.76
C GLU A 120 4.93 1.42 12.97
N LEU A 121 4.18 2.15 12.14
CA LEU A 121 3.24 1.56 11.18
C LEU A 121 3.92 1.52 9.81
N ILE A 122 4.34 0.34 9.37
CA ILE A 122 5.04 0.14 8.10
C ILE A 122 4.00 -0.22 7.03
N PRO A 123 3.76 0.62 6.01
CA PRO A 123 2.83 0.29 4.93
C PRO A 123 3.22 -1.00 4.20
N ASP A 124 2.23 -1.87 3.98
CA ASP A 124 2.32 -3.06 3.13
C ASP A 124 1.70 -2.75 1.77
N GLY A 125 2.40 -1.93 0.99
CA GLY A 125 1.96 -1.42 -0.31
C GLY A 125 1.06 -0.20 -0.23
N ASP A 126 0.53 0.19 -1.40
CA ASP A 126 -0.43 1.29 -1.50
C ASP A 126 -1.79 0.87 -0.92
N ALA A 127 -2.46 1.80 -0.24
CA ALA A 127 -3.83 1.64 0.17
C ALA A 127 -4.72 1.59 -1.08
N THR A 128 -5.72 0.70 -1.08
CA THR A 128 -6.59 0.49 -2.25
C THR A 128 -8.04 0.39 -1.83
N GLY A 129 -8.95 0.73 -2.72
CA GLY A 129 -10.37 0.65 -2.42
C GLY A 129 -11.25 1.17 -3.54
N THR A 130 -12.47 1.55 -3.17
CA THR A 130 -13.43 2.18 -4.08
C THR A 130 -13.91 3.51 -3.54
N VAL A 131 -14.28 4.39 -4.45
CA VAL A 131 -14.84 5.71 -4.11
C VAL A 131 -15.97 6.05 -5.08
N HIS A 132 -17.01 6.69 -4.56
CA HIS A 132 -18.07 7.29 -5.36
C HIS A 132 -18.00 8.80 -5.22
N VAL A 133 -17.58 9.47 -6.29
CA VAL A 133 -17.55 10.94 -6.33
C VAL A 133 -18.98 11.46 -6.47
N LYS A 134 -19.38 12.33 -5.55
CA LYS A 134 -20.71 12.95 -5.49
C LYS A 134 -20.55 14.44 -5.75
N THR A 135 -21.47 14.99 -6.53
CA THR A 135 -21.53 16.41 -6.85
C THR A 135 -22.92 16.95 -6.55
N GLY A 136 -23.00 18.13 -5.96
CA GLY A 136 -24.26 18.83 -5.73
C GLY A 136 -24.28 19.57 -4.39
N ASN A 137 -25.17 20.56 -4.30
CA ASN A 137 -25.32 21.39 -3.08
C ASN A 137 -26.39 20.82 -2.12
N THR A 138 -26.83 19.58 -2.36
CA THR A 138 -27.87 18.87 -1.60
C THR A 138 -27.38 17.47 -1.21
N GLY A 139 -27.86 16.92 -0.09
CA GLY A 139 -27.48 15.58 0.36
C GLY A 139 -26.10 15.51 1.02
N ASP A 140 -25.36 14.44 0.77
CA ASP A 140 -24.13 14.07 1.48
C ASP A 140 -23.06 15.18 1.47
N CYS A 141 -22.77 15.82 0.34
CA CYS A 141 -21.70 16.81 0.27
C CYS A 141 -21.99 18.06 1.13
N LYS A 142 -23.27 18.39 1.36
CA LYS A 142 -23.66 19.43 2.31
C LYS A 142 -23.27 19.07 3.75
N ALA A 143 -23.30 17.80 4.14
CA ALA A 143 -22.90 17.34 5.47
C ALA A 143 -21.40 17.57 5.75
N VAL A 144 -20.58 17.58 4.70
CA VAL A 144 -19.16 17.91 4.75
C VAL A 144 -18.86 19.30 4.19
N GLY A 145 -19.87 20.18 4.10
CA GLY A 145 -19.73 21.60 3.78
C GLY A 145 -19.19 21.92 2.38
N THR A 146 -19.25 21.00 1.42
CA THR A 146 -18.68 21.17 0.07
C THR A 146 -19.68 20.81 -1.03
N ARG A 147 -19.39 21.18 -2.29
CA ARG A 147 -20.22 20.81 -3.45
C ARG A 147 -19.72 19.52 -4.10
N ILE A 148 -18.48 19.14 -3.83
CA ILE A 148 -17.83 17.94 -4.34
C ILE A 148 -17.28 17.15 -3.15
N CYS A 149 -17.74 15.92 -3.02
CA CYS A 149 -17.30 15.01 -1.97
C CYS A 149 -17.15 13.58 -2.51
N ALA A 150 -16.48 12.72 -1.77
CA ALA A 150 -16.24 11.33 -2.15
C ALA A 150 -16.64 10.41 -1.02
N ASP A 151 -17.53 9.46 -1.30
CA ASP A 151 -17.87 8.37 -0.39
C ASP A 151 -16.89 7.23 -0.63
N SER A 152 -15.97 7.03 0.30
CA SER A 152 -14.80 6.17 0.14
C SER A 152 -14.83 4.96 1.06
N ASP A 153 -14.30 3.86 0.57
CA ASP A 153 -14.01 2.64 1.32
C ASP A 153 -12.60 2.18 0.93
N VAL A 154 -11.61 2.50 1.77
CA VAL A 154 -10.19 2.31 1.50
C VAL A 154 -9.59 1.33 2.52
N THR A 155 -8.96 0.28 2.02
CA THR A 155 -8.22 -0.69 2.80
C THR A 155 -6.75 -0.31 2.85
N ASN A 156 -6.23 -0.12 4.06
CA ASN A 156 -4.80 0.05 4.34
C ASN A 156 -4.28 -1.24 4.98
N LYS A 157 -3.12 -1.71 4.52
CA LYS A 157 -2.40 -2.82 5.14
C LYS A 157 -1.11 -2.29 5.73
N VAL A 158 -0.88 -2.57 7.02
CA VAL A 158 0.32 -2.09 7.73
C VAL A 158 0.89 -3.19 8.61
N PHE A 159 2.21 -3.31 8.66
CA PHE A 159 2.87 -4.05 9.73
C PHE A 159 3.05 -3.14 10.94
N ILE A 160 2.79 -3.68 12.13
CA ILE A 160 3.03 -2.96 13.38
C ILE A 160 4.38 -3.43 13.90
N LYS A 161 5.35 -2.51 13.99
CA LYS A 161 6.70 -2.79 14.49
C LYS A 161 6.92 -2.11 15.83
N LEU A 162 7.60 -2.82 16.71
CA LEU A 162 7.95 -2.35 18.05
C LEU A 162 9.47 -2.24 18.19
N SER A 163 9.93 -1.18 18.82
CA SER A 163 11.35 -0.99 19.15
C SER A 163 11.52 -0.20 20.46
N ASN A 164 12.74 -0.16 20.98
CA ASN A 164 13.10 0.62 22.17
C ASN A 164 12.18 0.34 23.38
N VAL A 165 11.76 -0.92 23.53
CA VAL A 165 10.82 -1.32 24.58
C VAL A 165 11.52 -1.26 25.95
N LYS A 166 10.83 -0.68 26.93
CA LYS A 166 11.24 -0.70 28.33
C LYS A 166 10.09 -1.21 29.18
N VAL A 167 10.41 -2.02 30.18
CA VAL A 167 9.48 -2.51 31.20
C VAL A 167 10.03 -2.07 32.54
N ASP A 168 9.23 -1.30 33.28
CA ASP A 168 9.66 -0.70 34.57
C ASP A 168 11.00 0.05 34.45
N GLY A 169 11.14 0.83 33.36
CA GLY A 169 12.35 1.58 33.03
C GLY A 169 13.54 0.76 32.50
N LYS A 170 13.51 -0.58 32.62
CA LYS A 170 14.58 -1.46 32.13
C LYS A 170 14.36 -1.83 30.68
N VAL A 171 15.42 -1.81 29.88
CA VAL A 171 15.35 -2.17 28.45
C VAL A 171 14.99 -3.64 28.31
N LEU A 172 13.93 -3.91 27.54
CA LEU A 172 13.61 -5.23 27.01
C LEU A 172 14.04 -5.25 25.54
N ASP A 173 15.10 -6.00 25.25
CA ASP A 173 15.64 -6.08 23.90
C ASP A 173 14.75 -6.96 22.99
N VAL A 174 13.87 -6.30 22.25
CA VAL A 174 12.98 -6.94 21.27
C VAL A 174 13.66 -7.19 19.93
N GLY A 175 14.91 -6.77 19.73
CA GLY A 175 15.62 -6.92 18.47
C GLY A 175 15.09 -6.05 17.32
N PRO A 176 15.77 -6.04 16.16
CA PRO A 176 15.47 -5.12 15.06
C PRO A 176 14.23 -5.52 14.23
N ASN A 177 13.80 -6.78 14.33
CA ASN A 177 12.79 -7.36 13.46
C ASN A 177 11.44 -7.58 14.14
N CYS A 178 11.24 -7.05 15.36
CA CYS A 178 10.02 -7.29 16.12
C CYS A 178 8.82 -6.58 15.50
N ARG A 179 7.99 -7.33 14.78
CA ARG A 179 6.81 -6.81 14.10
C ARG A 179 5.71 -7.86 13.97
N THR A 180 4.53 -7.46 13.52
CA THR A 180 3.48 -8.41 13.18
C THR A 180 3.90 -9.35 12.04
N ALA A 181 3.57 -10.62 12.16
CA ALA A 181 3.88 -11.65 11.16
C ALA A 181 3.12 -11.44 9.84
N GLN A 182 1.97 -10.78 9.91
CA GLN A 182 1.13 -10.39 8.78
C GLN A 182 0.73 -8.92 8.94
N SER A 183 0.28 -8.30 7.84
CA SER A 183 -0.25 -6.94 7.87
C SER A 183 -1.57 -6.87 8.64
N ALA A 184 -1.71 -5.91 9.55
CA ALA A 184 -3.00 -5.48 10.05
C ALA A 184 -3.78 -4.80 8.93
N THR A 185 -5.06 -5.17 8.77
CA THR A 185 -5.96 -4.58 7.77
C THR A 185 -6.83 -3.52 8.44
N VAL A 186 -6.71 -2.27 7.99
CA VAL A 186 -7.47 -1.13 8.51
C VAL A 186 -8.35 -0.57 7.39
N ASN A 187 -9.67 -0.71 7.54
CA ASN A 187 -10.63 -0.17 6.57
C ASN A 187 -11.08 1.22 7.00
N ILE A 188 -10.87 2.21 6.15
CA ILE A 188 -11.22 3.61 6.34
C ILE A 188 -12.43 3.89 5.47
N LYS A 189 -13.58 4.13 6.10
CA LYS A 189 -14.79 4.58 5.42
C LYS A 189 -15.04 6.03 5.78
N ALA A 190 -15.12 6.88 4.76
CA ALA A 190 -15.27 8.31 4.98
C ALA A 190 -15.98 8.98 3.82
N LEU A 191 -16.84 9.94 4.17
CA LEU A 191 -17.30 10.95 3.23
C LEU A 191 -16.29 12.10 3.27
N MET A 192 -15.43 12.18 2.26
CA MET A 192 -14.33 13.15 2.22
C MET A 192 -14.66 14.36 1.34
N PRO A 193 -14.38 15.60 1.77
CA PRO A 193 -14.48 16.77 0.90
C PRO A 193 -13.37 16.75 -0.16
N LEU A 194 -13.70 17.15 -1.40
CA LEU A 194 -12.74 17.26 -2.51
C LEU A 194 -12.68 18.68 -3.09
N GLU A 195 -13.12 19.67 -2.32
CA GLU A 195 -13.17 21.09 -2.70
C GLU A 195 -12.78 21.95 -1.51
N PHE A 196 -12.10 23.08 -1.77
CA PHE A 196 -11.75 24.07 -0.75
C PHE A 196 -12.79 25.19 -0.66
N PRO A 197 -13.07 25.72 0.55
CA PRO A 197 -12.56 25.28 1.85
C PRO A 197 -13.17 23.93 2.29
N ALA A 198 -12.37 23.10 2.95
CA ALA A 198 -12.76 21.76 3.39
C ALA A 198 -12.70 21.64 4.92
N PRO A 199 -13.81 21.25 5.58
CA PRO A 199 -13.76 20.89 7.00
C PRO A 199 -12.99 19.58 7.20
N SER A 200 -12.43 19.40 8.40
CA SER A 200 -11.85 18.11 8.79
C SER A 200 -12.95 17.06 8.99
N VAL A 201 -12.67 15.82 8.60
CA VAL A 201 -13.59 14.69 8.76
C VAL A 201 -13.03 13.70 9.75
N LYS A 202 -13.75 13.46 10.85
CA LYS A 202 -13.40 12.43 11.82
C LYS A 202 -13.74 11.05 11.27
N VAL A 203 -12.77 10.15 11.29
CA VAL A 203 -12.94 8.74 10.91
C VAL A 203 -12.64 7.86 12.11
N THR A 204 -13.43 6.79 12.26
CA THR A 204 -13.21 5.76 13.27
C THR A 204 -13.28 4.41 12.61
N SER A 205 -12.26 3.59 12.87
CA SER A 205 -12.12 2.27 12.29
C SER A 205 -11.76 1.27 13.37
N THR A 206 -12.19 0.02 13.18
CA THR A 206 -11.78 -1.11 14.00
C THR A 206 -10.85 -2.01 13.20
N PHE A 207 -9.88 -2.62 13.87
CA PHE A 207 -8.97 -3.57 13.25
C PHE A 207 -8.53 -4.64 14.23
N ALA A 208 -7.97 -5.71 13.68
CA ALA A 208 -7.31 -6.75 14.47
C ALA A 208 -5.79 -6.63 14.30
N THR A 209 -5.07 -6.71 15.42
CA THR A 209 -3.61 -6.79 15.41
C THR A 209 -3.20 -8.26 15.25
N PRO A 210 -2.48 -8.63 14.18
CA PRO A 210 -1.97 -10.00 14.00
C PRO A 210 -0.93 -10.38 15.04
N ALA A 211 -0.57 -11.66 15.10
CA ALA A 211 0.51 -12.16 15.95
C ALA A 211 1.86 -11.49 15.61
N PHE A 212 2.73 -11.35 16.60
CA PHE A 212 4.09 -10.85 16.44
C PHE A 212 5.06 -11.97 16.08
N THR A 213 6.16 -11.61 15.44
CA THR A 213 7.28 -12.48 15.10
C THR A 213 8.59 -11.70 15.09
N GLY A 214 9.72 -12.41 15.18
CA GLY A 214 11.05 -11.81 15.13
C GLY A 214 11.37 -10.93 16.35
N CYS A 215 10.69 -11.17 17.47
CA CYS A 215 10.86 -10.41 18.69
C CYS A 215 11.80 -11.13 19.66
N GLY A 216 12.80 -10.40 20.16
CA GLY A 216 13.81 -10.89 21.08
C GLY A 216 15.16 -11.16 20.42
N VAL A 217 16.22 -11.16 21.23
CA VAL A 217 17.61 -11.42 20.78
C VAL A 217 18.16 -12.70 21.38
N ARG A 218 17.97 -12.91 22.70
CA ARG A 218 18.44 -14.11 23.41
C ARG A 218 17.36 -15.15 23.62
N GLU A 219 16.11 -14.72 23.65
CA GLU A 219 14.91 -15.54 23.83
C GLU A 219 13.83 -15.08 22.86
N ASP A 220 12.87 -15.96 22.57
CA ASP A 220 11.74 -15.60 21.71
C ASP A 220 10.66 -14.88 22.54
N LEU A 221 10.52 -13.57 22.31
CA LEU A 221 9.52 -12.71 22.94
C LEU A 221 8.22 -12.63 22.12
N SER A 222 8.16 -13.28 20.96
CA SER A 222 6.99 -13.22 20.08
C SER A 222 5.69 -13.70 20.75
N PRO A 223 5.69 -14.80 21.54
CA PRO A 223 4.50 -15.24 22.26
C PRO A 223 4.04 -14.24 23.33
N LEU A 224 4.97 -13.60 24.03
CA LEU A 224 4.66 -12.59 25.05
C LEU A 224 3.96 -11.37 24.41
N LEU A 225 4.54 -10.81 23.36
CA LEU A 225 3.98 -9.64 22.69
C LEU A 225 2.66 -9.96 21.98
N THR A 226 2.55 -11.17 21.41
CA THR A 226 1.28 -11.66 20.85
C THR A 226 0.21 -11.78 21.92
N GLY A 227 0.54 -12.30 23.09
CA GLY A 227 -0.37 -12.42 24.23
C GLY A 227 -0.91 -11.07 24.69
N LEU A 228 -0.04 -10.06 24.75
CA LEU A 228 -0.32 -8.73 25.28
C LEU A 228 -1.03 -7.80 24.27
N VAL A 229 -0.63 -7.81 23.00
CA VAL A 229 -1.03 -6.77 22.02
C VAL A 229 -1.98 -7.31 20.94
N SER A 230 -1.80 -8.55 20.49
CA SER A 230 -2.53 -9.08 19.34
C SER A 230 -3.97 -9.44 19.68
N GLY A 231 -4.89 -9.23 18.74
CA GLY A 231 -6.30 -9.53 18.91
C GLY A 231 -7.22 -8.53 18.19
N PRO A 232 -8.53 -8.81 18.17
CA PRO A 232 -9.54 -7.89 17.65
C PRO A 232 -9.86 -6.76 18.63
N GLY A 233 -10.68 -5.81 18.18
CA GLY A 233 -11.25 -4.76 19.03
C GLY A 233 -10.40 -3.50 19.16
N ASN A 234 -9.24 -3.46 18.51
CA ASN A 234 -8.44 -2.23 18.45
C ASN A 234 -9.18 -1.19 17.60
N THR A 235 -9.08 0.08 18.01
CA THR A 235 -9.71 1.18 17.28
C THR A 235 -8.66 2.15 16.78
N LEU A 236 -8.93 2.81 15.67
CA LEU A 236 -8.16 3.93 15.13
C LEU A 236 -9.12 5.10 14.94
N VAL A 237 -8.81 6.24 15.54
CA VAL A 237 -9.54 7.50 15.39
C VAL A 237 -8.60 8.51 14.78
N THR A 238 -9.01 9.16 13.70
CA THR A 238 -8.20 10.19 13.04
C THR A 238 -9.09 11.28 12.45
N ASN A 239 -8.52 12.45 12.23
CA ASN A 239 -9.16 13.50 11.46
C ASN A 239 -8.46 13.67 10.12
N LEU A 240 -9.22 13.57 9.04
CA LEU A 240 -8.75 13.80 7.69
C LEU A 240 -8.99 15.25 7.33
N LYS A 241 -7.91 16.00 7.10
CA LYS A 241 -7.98 17.38 6.63
C LYS A 241 -7.46 17.49 5.21
N LEU A 242 -8.28 17.98 4.30
CA LEU A 242 -7.89 18.12 2.90
C LEU A 242 -6.68 19.04 2.77
N ARG A 243 -5.63 18.53 2.12
CA ARG A 243 -4.35 19.20 1.93
C ARG A 243 -4.20 19.71 0.51
N CYS A 244 -4.62 18.92 -0.49
CA CYS A 244 -4.56 19.31 -1.89
C CYS A 244 -5.54 18.48 -2.74
N VAL A 245 -5.94 19.01 -3.90
CA VAL A 245 -6.76 18.33 -4.92
C VAL A 245 -6.33 18.79 -6.32
N GLY A 246 -6.28 17.85 -7.26
CA GLY A 246 -5.93 18.10 -8.65
C GLY A 246 -4.43 18.19 -8.90
N SER A 247 -4.08 18.39 -10.17
CA SER A 247 -2.69 18.42 -10.64
C SER A 247 -2.08 19.83 -10.70
N GLY A 248 -2.84 20.86 -10.31
CA GLY A 248 -2.36 22.25 -10.26
C GLY A 248 -1.29 22.46 -9.19
N GLY A 249 -0.62 23.61 -9.21
CA GLY A 249 0.36 23.97 -8.18
C GLY A 249 -0.27 24.41 -6.84
N PRO A 250 0.55 24.71 -5.83
CA PRO A 250 0.11 25.22 -4.53
C PRO A 250 -0.72 26.52 -4.64
N PRO A 251 -1.59 26.84 -3.65
CA PRO A 251 -1.70 26.19 -2.34
C PRO A 251 -2.66 24.99 -2.31
N ASN A 252 -3.54 24.85 -3.31
CA ASN A 252 -4.64 23.88 -3.27
C ASN A 252 -4.42 22.67 -4.20
N GLY A 253 -3.45 22.71 -5.10
CA GLY A 253 -3.13 21.62 -6.01
C GLY A 253 -2.04 20.67 -5.49
N CYS A 254 -2.07 19.41 -5.94
CA CYS A 254 -1.07 18.39 -5.58
C CYS A 254 0.11 18.32 -6.56
N GLY A 255 0.18 19.23 -7.53
CA GLY A 255 1.34 19.41 -8.40
C GLY A 255 2.50 20.03 -7.63
N ALA A 256 3.71 19.55 -7.93
CA ALA A 256 4.96 20.11 -7.42
C ALA A 256 5.33 21.38 -8.19
#